data_AF-A0A850M709-F1
#
_entry.id   AF-A0A850M709-F1
#
_cell.length_a   1.000
_cell.length_b   1.000
_cell.length_c   1.000
_cell.angle_alpha   90.00
_cell.angle_beta   90.00
_cell.angle_gamma   90.00
#
_symmetry.space_group_name_H-M   'P 1'
#
loop_
_entity.id
_entity.type
_entity.pdbx_description
1 polymer ?
#
loop_
_entity_poly.entity_id
_entity_poly.type
_entity_poly.pdbx_seq_one_letter_code
_entity_poly.pdbx_strand_id
1 'polypeptide(L)'
;MLRPRKTGRRKLCPRCGSPMMQKSATLKFCAVCHFSESTAKKEIAIKFEEEVVEEMPKVELLKITKAGTSYESSLESESSYVVVDRNSSTLWIWKGSGSSPADAYKAGVETTKLKSSLRMYGASIKRVEEGEEPDDFPTIGEELKAVAVEAKRREEELLLKEEETKLKREEDRKRKEEAEQKRREEEDLRRKEEERKRKLEEEQRLKEEEERKRIEEVERKRREEEEERRAAEAAKFPAVEEREIEAEAPSPVLWKSVADATKPTAEPIVEEVVSEVVEPIAAPVEPIAAPVEPIAAPVEAPAAPVEAPVAPAKPERSIDEKELSEAISSLTLVRGVNEDIAKTLYLKANITTIMELSLADPFAIAEDSGLDASSVSDIVGNAKDLLGFD
;
A
#
# COMPACT_ATOMS: atom_id res chain seq x y z
N MET A 1 -13.13 -58.56 -41.89
CA MET A 1 -12.40 -57.99 -40.73
C MET A 1 -12.50 -56.47 -40.76
N LEU A 2 -13.38 -55.88 -39.96
CA LEU A 2 -13.60 -54.44 -39.89
C LEU A 2 -12.51 -53.80 -39.01
N ARG A 3 -11.74 -52.86 -39.57
CA ARG A 3 -10.76 -52.08 -38.79
C ARG A 3 -11.51 -51.08 -37.91
N PRO A 4 -11.24 -51.03 -36.59
CA PRO A 4 -11.88 -50.05 -35.71
C PRO A 4 -11.48 -48.63 -36.12
N ARG A 5 -12.47 -47.76 -36.25
CA ARG A 5 -12.26 -46.32 -36.54
C ARG A 5 -11.50 -45.70 -35.38
N LYS A 6 -10.37 -45.03 -35.67
CA LYS A 6 -9.59 -44.24 -34.71
C LYS A 6 -10.39 -43.01 -34.27
N THR A 7 -11.31 -43.18 -33.32
CA THR A 7 -12.04 -42.07 -32.70
C THR A 7 -11.19 -41.45 -31.60
N GLY A 8 -10.74 -40.21 -31.84
CA GLY A 8 -10.28 -39.29 -30.81
C GLY A 8 -8.78 -39.38 -30.45
N ARG A 9 -7.96 -38.53 -31.08
CA ARG A 9 -6.62 -38.22 -30.55
C ARG A 9 -6.81 -37.48 -29.22
N ARG A 10 -6.66 -38.18 -28.10
CA ARG A 10 -6.67 -37.54 -26.77
C ARG A 10 -5.49 -36.57 -26.70
N LYS A 11 -5.76 -35.32 -26.30
CA LYS A 11 -4.70 -34.32 -26.12
C LYS A 11 -3.86 -34.73 -24.92
N LEU A 12 -2.56 -34.89 -25.14
CA LEU A 12 -1.57 -35.16 -24.10
C LEU A 12 -1.05 -33.83 -23.54
N CYS A 13 -0.71 -33.82 -22.27
CA CYS A 13 -0.10 -32.66 -21.62
C CYS A 13 1.26 -32.35 -22.28
N PRO A 14 1.53 -31.09 -22.67
CA PRO A 14 2.79 -30.73 -23.32
C PRO A 14 4.00 -30.89 -22.39
N ARG A 15 3.80 -30.87 -21.07
CA ARG A 15 4.90 -30.90 -20.09
C ARG A 15 5.35 -32.31 -19.71
N CYS A 16 4.41 -33.26 -19.60
CA CYS A 16 4.72 -34.62 -19.13
C CYS A 16 4.14 -35.74 -20.00
N GLY A 17 3.47 -35.43 -21.12
CA GLY A 17 2.89 -36.42 -22.03
C GLY A 17 1.69 -37.20 -21.47
N SER A 18 1.24 -36.93 -20.25
CA SER A 18 0.10 -37.62 -19.64
C SER A 18 -1.24 -37.15 -20.23
N PRO A 19 -2.29 -38.00 -20.28
CA PRO A 19 -3.61 -37.61 -20.77
C PRO A 19 -4.17 -36.42 -19.97
N MET A 20 -4.64 -35.38 -20.66
CA MET A 20 -5.29 -34.26 -19.99
C MET A 20 -6.73 -34.62 -19.61
N MET A 21 -7.13 -34.27 -18.39
CA MET A 21 -8.50 -34.43 -17.90
C MET A 21 -9.27 -33.12 -18.14
N GLN A 22 -10.53 -33.21 -18.55
CA GLN A 22 -11.44 -32.07 -18.60
C GLN A 22 -12.08 -31.90 -17.23
N LYS A 23 -11.80 -30.78 -16.55
CA LYS A 23 -12.47 -30.39 -15.30
C LYS A 23 -13.74 -29.58 -15.56
N SER A 24 -13.72 -28.79 -16.63
CA SER A 24 -14.89 -28.05 -17.15
C SER A 24 -14.80 -27.96 -18.68
N ALA A 25 -15.83 -27.39 -19.32
CA ALA A 25 -15.85 -27.17 -20.77
C ALA A 25 -14.66 -26.32 -21.26
N THR A 26 -14.10 -25.47 -20.40
CA THR A 26 -13.08 -24.45 -20.74
C THR A 26 -11.71 -24.68 -20.10
N LEU A 27 -11.61 -25.58 -19.11
CA LEU A 27 -10.37 -25.88 -18.40
C LEU A 27 -9.98 -27.35 -18.53
N LYS A 28 -8.83 -27.56 -19.18
CA LYS A 28 -8.15 -28.86 -19.20
C LYS A 28 -6.98 -28.77 -18.24
N PHE A 29 -6.82 -29.80 -17.41
CA PHE A 29 -5.71 -29.85 -16.47
C PHE A 29 -5.02 -31.22 -16.53
N CYS A 30 -3.72 -31.22 -16.28
CA CYS A 30 -2.94 -32.43 -16.09
C CYS A 30 -2.98 -32.82 -14.61
N ALA A 31 -3.38 -34.05 -14.31
CA ALA A 31 -3.41 -34.55 -12.92
C ALA A 31 -2.00 -34.81 -12.35
N VAL A 32 -0.98 -34.98 -13.20
CA VAL A 32 0.38 -35.34 -12.77
C VAL A 32 1.21 -34.11 -12.41
N CYS A 33 1.19 -33.08 -13.26
CA CYS A 33 2.01 -31.88 -13.07
C CYS A 33 1.20 -30.61 -12.77
N HIS A 34 -0.12 -30.74 -12.57
CA HIS A 34 -1.06 -29.63 -12.33
C HIS A 34 -1.08 -28.52 -13.40
N PHE A 35 -0.45 -28.75 -14.57
CA PHE A 35 -0.52 -27.82 -15.69
C PHE A 35 -1.97 -27.65 -16.15
N SER A 36 -2.45 -26.41 -16.18
CA SER A 36 -3.78 -26.07 -16.68
C SER A 36 -3.67 -25.26 -17.97
N GLU A 37 -4.45 -25.65 -18.96
CA GLU A 37 -4.59 -24.93 -20.22
C GLU A 37 -6.03 -24.42 -20.27
N SER A 38 -6.22 -23.12 -20.02
CA SER A 38 -7.51 -22.47 -20.25
C SER A 38 -7.67 -22.28 -21.75
N THR A 39 -8.68 -22.92 -22.37
CA THR A 39 -8.94 -22.73 -23.80
C THR A 39 -9.54 -21.35 -24.13
N ALA A 40 -9.82 -20.53 -23.11
CA ALA A 40 -9.98 -19.11 -23.28
C ALA A 40 -8.62 -18.54 -23.69
N LYS A 41 -8.39 -18.41 -25.00
CA LYS A 41 -7.46 -17.41 -25.52
C LYS A 41 -7.94 -16.08 -24.96
N LYS A 42 -7.43 -15.69 -23.79
CA LYS A 42 -7.40 -14.28 -23.44
C LYS A 42 -6.50 -13.70 -24.53
N GLU A 43 -7.13 -13.08 -25.53
CA GLU A 43 -6.46 -12.07 -26.32
C GLU A 43 -6.01 -11.05 -25.29
N ILE A 44 -4.76 -11.21 -24.83
CA ILE A 44 -4.09 -10.15 -24.11
C ILE A 44 -3.89 -9.12 -25.20
N ALA A 45 -4.89 -8.24 -25.35
CA ALA A 45 -4.72 -6.98 -26.02
C ALA A 45 -3.69 -6.25 -25.18
N ILE A 46 -2.41 -6.50 -25.48
CA ILE A 46 -1.33 -5.62 -25.07
C ILE A 46 -1.66 -4.34 -25.83
N LYS A 47 -2.44 -3.47 -25.18
CA LYS A 47 -2.52 -2.08 -25.57
C LYS A 47 -1.10 -1.59 -25.38
N PHE A 48 -0.33 -1.61 -26.46
CA PHE A 48 0.80 -0.73 -26.56
C PHE A 48 0.17 0.65 -26.45
N GLU A 49 0.25 1.25 -25.26
CA GLU A 49 0.17 2.70 -25.18
C GLU A 49 1.13 3.18 -26.25
N GLU A 50 0.57 3.90 -27.22
CA GLU A 50 1.32 4.53 -28.27
C GLU A 50 2.30 5.45 -27.56
N GLU A 51 3.50 4.93 -27.32
CA GLU A 51 4.57 5.62 -26.63
C GLU A 51 4.78 6.87 -27.47
N VAL A 52 4.37 8.01 -26.91
CA VAL A 52 4.49 9.29 -27.59
C VAL A 52 5.96 9.44 -27.87
N VAL A 53 6.36 9.22 -29.13
CA VAL A 53 7.73 9.38 -29.57
C VAL A 53 7.98 10.87 -29.49
N GLU A 54 8.45 11.33 -28.33
CA GLU A 54 8.83 12.71 -28.16
C GLU A 54 9.90 13.00 -29.21
N GLU A 55 9.63 13.98 -30.08
CA GLU A 55 10.63 14.49 -31.00
C GLU A 55 11.79 15.02 -30.16
N MET A 56 12.83 14.21 -30.07
CA MET A 56 14.04 14.59 -29.37
C MET A 56 14.73 15.70 -30.18
N PRO A 57 15.36 16.68 -29.51
CA PRO A 57 16.02 17.77 -30.20
C PRO A 57 17.07 17.23 -31.17
N LYS A 58 17.13 17.86 -32.35
CA LYS A 58 18.04 17.46 -33.44
C LYS A 58 19.51 17.65 -33.06
N VAL A 59 19.77 18.70 -32.28
CA VAL A 59 21.10 19.06 -31.79
C VAL A 59 21.02 19.30 -30.28
N GLU A 60 21.89 18.64 -29.52
CA GLU A 60 22.04 18.79 -28.07
C GLU A 60 23.43 19.31 -27.74
N LEU A 61 23.54 20.27 -26.83
CA LEU A 61 24.82 20.80 -26.35
C LEU A 61 25.03 20.42 -24.88
N LEU A 62 26.08 19.66 -24.60
CA LEU A 62 26.44 19.21 -23.26
C LEU A 62 27.78 19.81 -22.81
N LYS A 63 27.78 20.58 -21.73
CA LYS A 63 28.97 21.09 -21.05
C LYS A 63 29.59 19.99 -20.19
N ILE A 64 30.91 19.86 -20.26
CA ILE A 64 31.66 18.91 -19.45
C ILE A 64 32.11 19.60 -18.16
N THR A 65 31.61 19.11 -17.03
CA THR A 65 31.98 19.58 -15.69
C THR A 65 32.79 18.52 -14.94
N LYS A 66 33.33 18.88 -13.77
CA LYS A 66 34.00 17.90 -12.89
C LYS A 66 33.02 16.85 -12.36
N ALA A 67 31.74 17.20 -12.23
CA ALA A 67 30.70 16.33 -11.67
C ALA A 67 30.01 15.45 -12.74
N GLY A 68 30.17 15.75 -14.02
CA GLY A 68 29.53 15.02 -15.12
C GLY A 68 29.23 15.91 -16.31
N THR A 69 28.12 15.64 -16.99
CA THR A 69 27.64 16.43 -18.14
C THR A 69 26.39 17.22 -17.75
N SER A 70 26.29 18.47 -18.23
CA SER A 70 25.11 19.32 -18.04
C SER A 70 24.69 19.94 -19.36
N TYR A 71 23.38 20.09 -19.60
CA TYR A 71 22.90 20.77 -20.80
C TYR A 71 23.20 22.26 -20.72
N GLU A 72 23.66 22.84 -21.83
CA GLU A 72 23.99 24.25 -21.91
C GLU A 72 23.42 24.88 -23.18
N SER A 73 23.13 26.17 -23.14
CA SER A 73 22.56 26.91 -24.27
C SER A 73 23.58 27.68 -25.10
N SER A 74 24.81 27.84 -24.59
CA SER A 74 25.88 28.57 -25.25
C SER A 74 27.25 27.92 -25.03
N LEU A 75 28.13 28.04 -26.02
CA LEU A 75 29.53 27.68 -25.91
C LEU A 75 30.29 28.78 -25.16
N GLU A 76 31.02 28.40 -24.11
CA GLU A 76 31.93 29.27 -23.38
C GLU A 76 33.38 28.88 -23.68
N SER A 77 34.22 29.87 -23.96
CA SER A 77 35.64 29.65 -24.31
C SER A 77 36.45 28.96 -23.21
N GLU A 78 36.01 29.00 -21.94
CA GLU A 78 36.72 28.41 -20.80
C GLU A 78 36.46 26.91 -20.60
N SER A 79 35.52 26.32 -21.34
CA SER A 79 35.04 24.95 -21.10
C SER A 79 35.10 24.07 -22.35
N SER A 80 35.00 22.76 -22.14
CA SER A 80 34.85 21.77 -23.22
C SER A 80 33.41 21.28 -23.29
N TYR A 81 32.92 21.07 -24.50
CA TYR A 81 31.55 20.72 -24.79
C TYR A 81 31.47 19.51 -25.71
N VAL A 82 30.35 18.80 -25.65
CA VAL A 82 29.97 17.75 -26.58
C VAL A 82 28.68 18.19 -27.27
N VAL A 83 28.74 18.37 -28.58
CA VAL A 83 27.57 18.65 -29.42
C VAL A 83 27.12 17.35 -30.06
N VAL A 84 25.90 16.94 -29.77
CA VAL A 84 25.29 15.73 -30.33
C VAL A 84 24.40 16.15 -31.49
N ASP A 85 24.84 15.90 -32.72
CA ASP A 85 24.02 16.11 -33.91
C ASP A 85 23.47 14.75 -34.41
N ARG A 86 22.17 14.57 -34.23
CA ARG A 86 21.48 13.33 -34.60
C ARG A 86 21.14 13.27 -36.08
N ASN A 87 21.02 14.41 -36.76
CA ASN A 87 20.75 14.45 -38.19
C ASN A 87 21.95 13.94 -38.98
N SER A 88 23.16 14.40 -38.63
CA SER A 88 24.39 13.94 -39.27
C SER A 88 24.98 12.69 -38.62
N SER A 89 24.39 12.20 -37.52
CA SER A 89 24.97 11.14 -36.69
C SER A 89 26.44 11.44 -36.33
N THR A 90 26.70 12.68 -35.89
CA THR A 90 28.05 13.14 -35.53
C THR A 90 28.06 13.70 -34.12
N LEU A 91 29.08 13.29 -33.37
CA LEU A 91 29.37 13.78 -32.02
C LEU A 91 30.58 14.70 -32.13
N TRP A 92 30.36 16.00 -31.91
CA TRP A 92 31.42 16.99 -31.95
C TRP A 92 31.95 17.25 -30.55
N ILE A 93 33.25 17.05 -30.35
CA ILE A 93 33.95 17.47 -29.14
C ILE A 93 34.49 18.85 -29.41
N TRP A 94 33.82 19.88 -28.90
CA TRP A 94 34.24 21.26 -29.05
C TRP A 94 35.08 21.67 -27.83
N LYS A 95 36.26 22.24 -28.09
CA LYS A 95 37.23 22.63 -27.08
C LYS A 95 37.40 24.15 -27.10
N GLY A 96 36.98 24.82 -26.03
CA GLY A 96 37.20 26.25 -25.86
C GLY A 96 38.68 26.60 -25.75
N SER A 97 39.07 27.78 -26.21
CA SER A 97 40.45 28.29 -26.19
C SER A 97 41.06 28.37 -24.79
N GLY A 98 40.25 28.62 -23.76
CA GLY A 98 40.62 28.63 -22.35
C GLY A 98 40.43 27.30 -21.63
N SER A 99 39.92 26.27 -22.31
CA SER A 99 39.64 24.98 -21.67
C SER A 99 40.92 24.23 -21.31
N SER A 100 40.88 23.52 -20.17
CA SER A 100 42.04 22.73 -19.75
C SER A 100 42.17 21.45 -20.61
N PRO A 101 43.40 20.97 -20.88
CA PRO A 101 43.60 19.69 -21.57
C PRO A 101 42.92 18.50 -20.87
N ALA A 102 42.76 18.58 -19.55
CA ALA A 102 42.06 17.57 -18.77
C ALA A 102 40.56 17.52 -19.10
N ASP A 103 39.92 18.67 -19.33
CA ASP A 103 38.50 18.74 -19.69
C ASP A 103 38.26 18.23 -21.11
N ALA A 104 39.19 18.50 -22.05
CA ALA A 104 39.14 17.93 -23.39
C ALA A 104 39.25 16.39 -23.38
N TYR A 105 40.11 15.83 -22.52
CA TYR A 105 40.19 14.38 -22.33
C TYR A 105 38.88 13.80 -21.76
N LYS A 106 38.34 14.44 -20.71
CA LYS A 106 37.05 14.05 -20.13
C LYS A 106 35.92 14.11 -21.14
N ALA A 107 35.88 15.16 -21.98
CA ALA A 107 34.92 15.27 -23.05
C ALA A 107 34.97 14.08 -24.01
N GLY A 108 36.17 13.59 -24.36
CA GLY A 108 36.32 12.39 -25.18
C GLY A 108 35.79 11.11 -24.51
N VAL A 109 36.01 10.95 -23.21
CA VAL A 109 35.49 9.82 -22.44
C VAL A 109 33.97 9.88 -22.35
N GLU A 110 33.41 11.04 -21.97
CA GLU A 110 31.96 11.25 -21.87
C GLU A 110 31.27 11.11 -23.23
N THR A 111 31.88 11.57 -24.32
CA THR A 111 31.35 11.37 -25.68
C THR A 111 31.19 9.89 -26.02
N THR A 112 32.13 9.05 -25.60
CA THR A 112 32.07 7.60 -25.83
C THR A 112 30.94 6.96 -25.03
N LYS A 113 30.71 7.41 -23.79
CA LYS A 113 29.58 6.99 -22.96
C LYS A 113 28.24 7.46 -23.52
N LEU A 114 28.16 8.71 -23.98
CA LEU A 114 26.98 9.27 -24.63
C LEU A 114 26.63 8.50 -25.91
N LYS A 115 27.64 8.16 -26.72
CA LYS A 115 27.47 7.37 -27.94
C LYS A 115 26.78 6.03 -27.67
N SER A 116 27.17 5.32 -26.61
CA SER A 116 26.55 4.04 -26.24
C SER A 116 25.17 4.21 -25.61
N SER A 117 25.00 5.22 -24.75
CA SER A 117 23.73 5.55 -24.09
C SER A 117 22.63 5.91 -25.10
N LEU A 118 22.96 6.77 -26.06
CA LEU A 118 22.04 7.20 -27.14
C LEU A 118 21.91 6.17 -28.26
N ARG A 119 22.57 5.00 -28.14
CA ARG A 119 22.60 3.93 -29.15
C ARG A 119 23.07 4.41 -30.53
N MET A 120 23.91 5.45 -30.56
CA MET A 120 24.46 6.05 -31.78
C MET A 120 25.72 5.30 -32.25
N TYR A 121 25.68 3.97 -32.36
CA TYR A 121 26.88 3.15 -32.61
C TYR A 121 27.61 3.50 -33.92
N GLY A 122 26.88 3.97 -34.93
CA GLY A 122 27.41 4.45 -36.21
C GLY A 122 27.95 5.88 -36.21
N ALA A 123 27.82 6.62 -35.11
CA ALA A 123 28.15 8.04 -35.13
C ALA A 123 29.65 8.32 -35.22
N SER A 124 30.02 9.33 -36.00
CA SER A 124 31.39 9.80 -36.12
C SER A 124 31.74 10.74 -34.95
N ILE A 125 32.94 10.64 -34.39
CA ILE A 125 33.40 11.56 -33.33
C ILE A 125 34.43 12.49 -33.94
N LYS A 126 34.14 13.79 -33.99
CA LYS A 126 35.03 14.84 -34.52
C LYS A 126 35.47 15.76 -33.39
N ARG A 127 36.73 16.21 -33.42
CA ARG A 127 37.25 17.20 -32.46
C ARG A 127 37.40 18.53 -33.17
N VAL A 128 36.97 19.60 -32.51
CA VAL A 128 36.96 20.96 -33.05
C VAL A 128 37.48 21.88 -31.95
N GLU A 129 38.40 22.78 -32.30
CA GLU A 129 38.87 23.84 -31.40
C GLU A 129 38.12 25.14 -31.73
N GLU A 130 37.96 26.01 -30.73
CA GLU A 130 37.31 27.32 -30.90
C GLU A 130 37.99 28.14 -32.01
N GLY A 131 37.20 28.55 -33.01
CA GLY A 131 37.67 29.30 -34.19
C GLY A 131 38.14 28.43 -35.36
N GLU A 132 38.20 27.10 -35.19
CA GLU A 132 38.45 26.13 -36.26
C GLU A 132 37.19 25.28 -36.55
N GLU A 133 36.00 25.85 -36.37
CA GLU A 133 34.76 25.16 -36.67
C GLU A 133 34.62 24.92 -38.18
N PRO A 134 34.40 23.66 -38.63
CA PRO A 134 34.19 23.39 -40.04
C PRO A 134 32.81 23.87 -40.51
N ASP A 135 32.63 24.05 -41.81
CA ASP A 135 31.37 24.56 -42.40
C ASP A 135 30.14 23.69 -42.08
N ASP A 136 30.34 22.40 -41.77
CA ASP A 136 29.29 21.46 -41.37
C ASP A 136 29.00 21.45 -39.86
N PHE A 137 29.66 22.32 -39.08
CA PHE A 137 29.39 22.46 -37.65
C PHE A 137 28.01 23.11 -37.42
N PRO A 138 27.14 22.51 -36.58
CA PRO A 138 25.78 22.99 -36.40
C PRO A 138 25.76 24.43 -35.86
N THR A 139 24.83 25.24 -36.36
CA THR A 139 24.68 26.64 -35.92
C THR A 139 23.98 26.69 -34.55
N ILE A 140 24.79 26.67 -33.50
CA ILE A 140 24.38 26.56 -32.09
C ILE A 140 23.51 27.75 -31.61
N GLY A 141 23.61 28.93 -32.22
CA GLY A 141 23.12 30.18 -31.61
C GLY A 141 21.60 30.36 -31.45
N GLU A 142 20.80 30.01 -32.47
CA GLU A 142 19.34 30.26 -32.44
C GLU A 142 18.54 29.01 -32.12
N GLU A 143 18.91 27.85 -32.68
CA GLU A 143 18.18 26.60 -32.47
C GLU A 143 18.29 26.11 -31.01
N LEU A 144 19.45 26.23 -30.37
CA LEU A 144 19.61 25.77 -28.98
C LEU A 144 18.91 26.68 -27.97
N LYS A 145 18.74 27.98 -28.28
CA LYS A 145 17.91 28.84 -27.42
C LYS A 145 16.46 28.39 -27.44
N ALA A 146 15.93 28.01 -28.61
CA ALA A 146 14.58 27.47 -28.71
C ALA A 146 14.45 26.13 -27.96
N VAL A 147 15.41 25.22 -28.13
CA VAL A 147 15.42 23.92 -27.43
C VAL A 147 15.54 24.11 -25.91
N ALA A 148 16.38 25.03 -25.43
CA ALA A 148 16.53 25.29 -24.00
C ALA A 148 15.25 25.87 -23.37
N VAL A 149 14.55 26.76 -24.09
CA VAL A 149 13.25 27.28 -23.64
C VAL A 149 12.20 26.16 -23.62
N GLU A 150 12.19 25.29 -24.63
CA GLU A 150 11.26 24.16 -24.67
C GLU A 150 11.56 23.13 -23.58
N ALA A 151 12.84 22.83 -23.32
CA ALA A 151 13.27 21.94 -22.25
C ALA A 151 12.84 22.46 -20.87
N LYS A 152 13.04 23.75 -20.58
CA LYS A 152 12.54 24.38 -19.35
C LYS A 152 11.02 24.30 -19.24
N ARG A 153 10.29 24.55 -20.34
CA ARG A 153 8.83 24.41 -20.37
C ARG A 153 8.39 22.98 -20.05
N ARG A 154 9.09 21.97 -20.58
CA ARG A 154 8.80 20.55 -20.29
C ARG A 154 9.12 20.20 -18.83
N GLU A 155 10.20 20.73 -18.27
CA GLU A 155 10.55 20.54 -16.85
C GLU A 155 9.48 21.14 -15.93
N GLU A 156 9.03 22.37 -16.21
CA GLU A 156 7.92 23.00 -15.49
C GLU A 156 6.62 22.21 -15.61
N GLU A 157 6.31 21.68 -16.80
CA GLU A 157 5.12 20.83 -17.01
C GLU A 157 5.19 19.52 -16.21
N LEU A 158 6.35 18.89 -16.13
CA LEU A 158 6.55 17.67 -15.34
C LEU A 158 6.40 17.94 -13.84
N LEU A 159 6.93 19.08 -13.35
CA LEU A 159 6.75 19.49 -11.97
C LEU A 159 5.28 19.74 -11.64
N LEU A 160 4.53 20.38 -12.53
CA LEU A 160 3.09 20.59 -12.37
C LEU A 160 2.33 19.26 -12.36
N LYS A 161 2.67 18.32 -13.25
CA LYS A 161 2.09 16.95 -13.23
C LYS A 161 2.42 16.21 -11.95
N GLU A 162 3.65 16.34 -11.44
CA GLU A 162 4.03 15.73 -10.16
C GLU A 162 3.22 16.32 -9.00
N GLU A 163 3.08 17.64 -8.94
CA GLU A 163 2.25 18.34 -7.94
C GLU A 163 0.79 17.93 -8.03
N GLU A 164 0.21 17.83 -9.23
CA GLU A 164 -1.15 17.34 -9.44
C GLU A 164 -1.33 15.90 -8.92
N THR A 165 -0.37 15.01 -9.20
CA THR A 165 -0.43 13.64 -8.67
C THR A 165 -0.29 13.58 -7.15
N LYS A 166 0.48 14.49 -6.54
CA LYS A 166 0.59 14.61 -5.08
C LYS A 166 -0.74 15.07 -4.48
N LEU A 167 -1.35 16.12 -5.04
CA LEU A 167 -2.67 16.62 -4.61
C LEU A 167 -3.75 15.53 -4.72
N LYS A 168 -3.77 14.79 -5.83
CA LYS A 168 -4.72 13.69 -6.02
C LYS A 168 -4.54 12.56 -5.01
N ARG A 169 -3.29 12.22 -4.67
CA ARG A 169 -2.98 11.21 -3.63
C ARG A 169 -3.39 11.69 -2.24
N GLU A 170 -3.22 12.97 -1.95
CA GLU A 170 -3.63 13.56 -0.68
C GLU A 170 -5.16 13.63 -0.55
N GLU A 171 -5.87 13.99 -1.62
CA GLU A 171 -7.34 13.96 -1.66
C GLU A 171 -7.87 12.53 -1.46
N ASP A 172 -7.30 11.54 -2.14
CA ASP A 172 -7.67 10.12 -1.96
C ASP A 172 -7.38 9.63 -0.53
N ARG A 173 -6.30 10.10 0.10
CA ARG A 173 -6.00 9.79 1.51
C ARG A 173 -7.06 10.38 2.42
N LYS A 174 -7.40 11.66 2.24
CA LYS A 174 -8.44 12.34 3.03
C LYS A 174 -9.81 11.67 2.88
N ARG A 175 -10.18 11.30 1.65
CA ARG A 175 -11.43 10.58 1.38
C ARG A 175 -11.49 9.22 2.06
N LYS A 176 -10.37 8.50 2.16
CA LYS A 176 -10.28 7.23 2.89
C LYS A 176 -10.41 7.41 4.39
N GLU A 177 -9.75 8.43 4.95
CA GLU A 177 -9.84 8.77 6.38
C GLU A 177 -11.26 9.16 6.79
N GLU A 178 -11.94 10.01 6.00
CA GLU A 178 -13.35 10.38 6.23
C GLU A 178 -14.29 9.16 6.14
N ALA A 179 -14.08 8.28 5.16
CA ALA A 179 -14.86 7.05 5.02
C ALA A 179 -14.62 6.08 6.20
N GLU A 180 -13.39 5.97 6.69
CA GLU A 180 -13.06 5.15 7.85
C GLU A 180 -13.66 5.73 9.13
N GLN A 181 -13.59 7.05 9.33
CA GLN A 181 -14.22 7.71 10.46
C GLN A 181 -15.73 7.48 10.47
N LYS A 182 -16.39 7.63 9.32
CA LYS A 182 -17.83 7.33 9.19
C LYS A 182 -18.17 5.88 9.55
N ARG A 183 -17.33 4.92 9.14
CA ARG A 183 -17.50 3.51 9.53
C ARG A 183 -17.34 3.28 11.03
N ARG A 184 -16.41 3.97 11.68
CA ARG A 184 -16.21 3.89 13.15
C ARG A 184 -17.40 4.47 13.90
N GLU A 185 -17.89 5.64 13.46
CA GLU A 185 -19.09 6.27 14.05
C GLU A 185 -20.34 5.41 13.88
N GLU A 186 -20.54 4.80 12.71
CA GLU A 186 -21.63 3.87 12.44
C GLU A 186 -21.55 2.60 13.31
N GLU A 187 -20.34 2.04 13.48
CA GLU A 187 -20.13 0.88 14.36
C GLU A 187 -20.42 1.22 15.83
N ASP A 188 -20.00 2.39 16.30
CA ASP A 188 -20.27 2.85 17.67
C ASP A 188 -21.77 3.09 17.91
N LEU A 189 -22.49 3.63 16.91
CA LEU A 189 -23.94 3.74 16.97
C LEU A 189 -24.61 2.37 17.04
N ARG A 190 -24.15 1.41 16.23
CA ARG A 190 -24.66 0.03 16.27
C ARG A 190 -24.43 -0.63 17.62
N ARG A 191 -23.24 -0.45 18.23
CA ARG A 191 -22.93 -0.94 19.58
C ARG A 191 -23.84 -0.33 20.63
N LYS A 192 -24.09 0.98 20.58
CA LYS A 192 -25.01 1.68 21.50
C LYS A 192 -26.45 1.20 21.34
N GLU A 193 -26.90 0.94 20.11
CA GLU A 193 -28.25 0.41 19.84
C GLU A 193 -28.41 -1.02 20.37
N GLU A 194 -27.42 -1.90 20.11
CA GLU A 194 -27.40 -3.26 20.67
C GLU A 194 -27.40 -3.25 22.20
N GLU A 195 -26.65 -2.34 22.85
CA GLU A 195 -26.64 -2.20 24.31
C GLU A 195 -28.00 -1.76 24.84
N ARG A 196 -28.67 -0.80 24.19
CA ARG A 196 -30.03 -0.37 24.56
C ARG A 196 -31.03 -1.52 24.41
N LYS A 197 -30.92 -2.31 23.34
CA LYS A 197 -31.76 -3.48 23.12
C LYS A 197 -31.58 -4.53 24.22
N ARG A 198 -30.32 -4.83 24.61
CA ARG A 198 -30.02 -5.74 25.73
C ARG A 198 -30.62 -5.25 27.05
N LYS A 199 -30.52 -3.96 27.36
CA LYS A 199 -31.13 -3.38 28.57
C LYS A 199 -32.64 -3.52 28.59
N LEU A 200 -33.30 -3.28 27.46
CA LEU A 200 -34.76 -3.46 27.34
C LEU A 200 -35.19 -4.92 27.48
N GLU A 201 -34.43 -5.85 26.88
CA GLU A 201 -34.69 -7.28 26.99
C GLU A 201 -34.48 -7.79 28.43
N GLU A 202 -33.44 -7.32 29.12
CA GLU A 202 -33.19 -7.63 30.53
C GLU A 202 -34.30 -7.06 31.44
N GLU A 203 -34.75 -5.83 31.19
CA GLU A 203 -35.87 -5.23 31.91
C GLU A 203 -37.19 -5.98 31.69
N GLN A 204 -37.46 -6.45 30.46
CA GLN A 204 -38.63 -7.29 30.17
C GLN A 204 -38.56 -8.63 30.90
N ARG A 205 -37.39 -9.29 30.89
CA ARG A 205 -37.19 -10.55 31.62
C ARG A 205 -37.41 -10.40 33.12
N LEU A 206 -36.97 -9.28 33.72
CA LEU A 206 -37.22 -8.98 35.13
C LEU A 206 -38.71 -8.79 35.42
N LYS A 207 -39.44 -8.08 34.54
CA LYS A 207 -40.90 -7.91 34.67
C LYS A 207 -41.65 -9.23 34.55
N GLU A 208 -41.28 -10.08 33.59
CA GLU A 208 -41.87 -11.42 33.42
C GLU A 208 -41.57 -12.32 34.62
N GLU A 209 -40.36 -12.27 35.17
CA GLU A 209 -40.01 -13.03 36.38
C GLU A 209 -40.79 -12.54 37.61
N GLU A 210 -40.98 -11.23 37.77
CA GLU A 210 -41.79 -10.65 38.84
C GLU A 210 -43.27 -11.04 38.70
N GLU A 211 -43.82 -10.99 37.49
CA GLU A 211 -45.19 -11.43 37.21
C GLU A 211 -45.37 -12.92 37.49
N ARG A 212 -44.41 -13.76 37.08
CA ARG A 212 -44.40 -15.20 37.37
C ARG A 212 -44.41 -15.47 38.88
N LYS A 213 -43.63 -14.72 39.68
CA LYS A 213 -43.64 -14.81 41.14
C LYS A 213 -44.99 -14.39 41.74
N ARG A 214 -45.62 -13.34 41.21
CA ARG A 214 -46.96 -12.92 41.64
C ARG A 214 -48.02 -14.00 41.35
N ILE A 215 -47.96 -14.63 40.18
CA ILE A 215 -48.87 -15.73 39.81
C ILE A 215 -48.66 -16.94 40.74
N GLU A 216 -47.41 -17.37 40.97
CA GLU A 216 -47.09 -18.48 41.88
C GLU A 216 -47.53 -18.19 43.32
N GLU A 217 -47.39 -16.95 43.81
CA GLU A 217 -47.85 -16.57 45.15
C GLU A 217 -49.39 -16.62 45.26
N VAL A 218 -50.11 -16.15 44.24
CA VAL A 218 -51.58 -16.23 44.18
C VAL A 218 -52.05 -17.68 44.11
N GLU A 219 -51.38 -18.53 43.32
CA GLU A 219 -51.70 -19.94 43.23
C GLU A 219 -51.44 -20.67 44.55
N ARG A 220 -50.35 -20.34 45.26
CA ARG A 220 -50.08 -20.87 46.60
C ARG A 220 -51.19 -20.52 47.59
N LYS A 221 -51.61 -19.25 47.64
CA LYS A 221 -52.74 -18.82 48.49
C LYS A 221 -54.04 -19.54 48.15
N ARG A 222 -54.31 -19.75 46.86
CA ARG A 222 -55.50 -20.50 46.41
C ARG A 222 -55.46 -21.97 46.83
N ARG A 223 -54.28 -22.62 46.78
CA ARG A 223 -54.11 -24.00 47.25
C ARG A 223 -54.29 -24.12 48.76
N GLU A 224 -53.74 -23.18 49.54
CA GLU A 224 -53.93 -23.12 51.00
C GLU A 224 -55.40 -22.94 51.37
N GLU A 225 -56.12 -22.02 50.70
CA GLU A 225 -57.56 -21.80 50.91
C GLU A 225 -58.40 -23.02 50.49
N GLU A 226 -58.06 -23.69 49.39
CA GLU A 226 -58.73 -24.91 48.96
C GLU A 226 -58.49 -26.08 49.94
N GLU A 227 -57.27 -26.22 50.46
CA GLU A 227 -56.93 -27.23 51.47
C GLU A 227 -57.67 -26.97 52.77
N GLU A 228 -57.77 -25.72 53.22
CA GLU A 228 -58.58 -25.34 54.39
C GLU A 228 -60.06 -25.65 54.16
N ARG A 229 -60.59 -25.37 52.96
CA ARG A 229 -61.98 -25.72 52.61
C ARG A 229 -62.19 -27.24 52.62
N ARG A 230 -61.26 -28.03 52.07
CA ARG A 230 -61.32 -29.50 52.11
C ARG A 230 -61.22 -30.04 53.53
N ALA A 231 -60.35 -29.49 54.37
CA ALA A 231 -60.23 -29.87 55.78
C ALA A 231 -61.51 -29.56 56.55
N ALA A 232 -62.11 -28.39 56.32
CA ALA A 232 -63.39 -28.00 56.92
C ALA A 232 -64.57 -28.85 56.43
N GLU A 233 -64.56 -29.28 55.16
CA GLU A 233 -65.56 -30.20 54.59
C GLU A 233 -65.39 -31.62 55.12
N ALA A 234 -64.17 -32.14 55.19
CA ALA A 234 -63.85 -33.43 55.80
C ALA A 234 -64.24 -33.48 57.28
N ALA A 235 -64.10 -32.38 58.01
CA ALA A 235 -64.58 -32.28 59.40
C ALA A 235 -66.11 -32.34 59.53
N LYS A 236 -66.87 -31.97 58.48
CA LYS A 236 -68.34 -32.04 58.48
C LYS A 236 -68.88 -33.44 58.15
N PHE A 237 -68.09 -34.29 57.51
CA PHE A 237 -68.43 -35.68 57.22
C PHE A 237 -67.43 -36.62 57.91
N PRO A 238 -67.59 -36.92 59.21
CA PRO A 238 -66.76 -37.91 59.87
C PRO A 238 -66.88 -39.24 59.11
N ALA A 239 -65.72 -39.81 58.79
CA ALA A 239 -65.52 -40.99 57.96
C ALA A 239 -66.61 -42.06 58.20
N VAL A 240 -67.41 -42.30 57.17
CA VAL A 240 -68.18 -43.54 57.04
C VAL A 240 -67.16 -44.64 56.78
N GLU A 241 -66.98 -45.48 57.78
CA GLU A 241 -66.17 -46.70 57.84
C GLU A 241 -66.14 -47.44 56.48
N GLU A 242 -65.01 -47.31 55.76
CA GLU A 242 -64.78 -47.97 54.47
C GLU A 242 -64.72 -49.48 54.65
N ARG A 243 -65.72 -50.17 54.09
CA ARG A 243 -65.70 -51.60 53.81
C ARG A 243 -64.62 -51.89 52.75
N GLU A 244 -63.75 -52.83 53.08
CA GLU A 244 -62.81 -53.50 52.17
C GLU A 244 -63.49 -53.95 50.87
N ILE A 245 -63.01 -53.43 49.74
CA ILE A 245 -63.19 -54.06 48.43
C ILE A 245 -61.79 -54.31 47.88
N GLU A 246 -61.31 -55.54 48.05
CA GLU A 246 -60.20 -56.10 47.28
C GLU A 246 -60.56 -56.04 45.79
N ALA A 247 -59.81 -55.26 45.01
CA ALA A 247 -59.91 -55.23 43.55
C ALA A 247 -58.51 -55.34 42.93
N GLU A 248 -58.13 -56.59 42.70
CA GLU A 248 -57.45 -57.15 41.53
C GLU A 248 -56.59 -56.21 40.65
N ALA A 249 -55.28 -56.49 40.63
CA ALA A 249 -54.28 -55.83 39.80
C ALA A 249 -54.45 -56.16 38.30
N PRO A 250 -54.54 -55.16 37.39
CA PRO A 250 -54.38 -55.40 35.97
C PRO A 250 -52.91 -55.38 35.53
N SER A 251 -52.56 -56.41 34.77
CA SER A 251 -51.27 -56.70 34.13
C SER A 251 -50.71 -55.57 33.24
N PRO A 252 -49.38 -55.50 33.03
CA PRO A 252 -48.75 -54.51 32.17
C PRO A 252 -48.94 -54.85 30.68
N VAL A 253 -49.83 -54.11 30.00
CA VAL A 253 -50.04 -54.20 28.54
C VAL A 253 -49.12 -53.23 27.80
N LEU A 254 -47.96 -53.77 27.43
CA LEU A 254 -47.26 -53.68 26.15
C LEU A 254 -47.95 -52.80 25.05
N TRP A 255 -47.65 -51.49 25.01
CA TRP A 255 -47.89 -50.66 23.81
C TRP A 255 -46.58 -50.39 23.09
N LYS A 256 -46.34 -51.25 22.10
CA LYS A 256 -45.41 -51.06 20.99
C LYS A 256 -46.01 -50.04 20.00
N SER A 257 -45.13 -49.18 19.51
CA SER A 257 -45.08 -48.66 18.13
C SER A 257 -46.27 -47.86 17.60
N VAL A 258 -46.05 -46.56 17.40
CA VAL A 258 -46.31 -45.94 16.09
C VAL A 258 -45.14 -45.00 15.77
N ALA A 259 -44.42 -45.35 14.71
CA ALA A 259 -43.59 -44.43 13.98
C ALA A 259 -44.52 -43.58 13.13
N ASP A 260 -44.35 -42.26 13.11
CA ASP A 260 -44.79 -41.50 11.95
C ASP A 260 -43.92 -40.28 11.71
N ALA A 261 -43.73 -40.04 10.43
CA ALA A 261 -42.72 -39.21 9.84
C ALA A 261 -43.21 -37.77 9.75
N THR A 262 -42.47 -36.83 10.31
CA THR A 262 -42.57 -35.41 9.92
C THR A 262 -41.20 -34.95 9.44
N LYS A 263 -40.97 -35.24 8.16
CA LYS A 263 -39.96 -34.64 7.30
C LYS A 263 -40.24 -33.13 7.21
N PRO A 264 -39.26 -32.23 7.44
CA PRO A 264 -39.46 -30.81 7.22
C PRO A 264 -39.54 -30.51 5.73
N THR A 265 -40.69 -30.04 5.27
CA THR A 265 -40.87 -29.40 3.96
C THR A 265 -40.21 -28.03 4.04
N ALA A 266 -39.04 -27.92 3.44
CA ALA A 266 -38.43 -26.62 3.15
C ALA A 266 -39.21 -25.99 2.00
N GLU A 267 -40.10 -25.05 2.33
CA GLU A 267 -40.62 -24.08 1.37
C GLU A 267 -39.51 -23.08 1.05
N PRO A 268 -39.20 -22.80 -0.23
CA PRO A 268 -38.38 -21.67 -0.59
C PRO A 268 -39.24 -20.40 -0.46
N ILE A 269 -38.97 -19.61 0.57
CA ILE A 269 -39.44 -18.23 0.65
C ILE A 269 -38.76 -17.46 -0.48
N VAL A 270 -39.55 -17.13 -1.50
CA VAL A 270 -39.20 -16.17 -2.54
C VAL A 270 -39.35 -14.80 -1.93
N GLU A 271 -38.26 -14.19 -1.46
CA GLU A 271 -38.24 -12.77 -1.14
C GLU A 271 -38.28 -11.98 -2.46
N GLU A 272 -39.45 -11.41 -2.71
CA GLU A 272 -39.76 -10.50 -3.79
C GLU A 272 -38.95 -9.21 -3.62
N VAL A 273 -38.10 -8.95 -4.60
CA VAL A 273 -37.30 -7.75 -4.76
C VAL A 273 -38.24 -6.57 -5.05
N VAL A 274 -38.66 -5.84 -4.02
CA VAL A 274 -39.27 -4.52 -4.21
C VAL A 274 -38.15 -3.50 -4.37
N SER A 275 -37.91 -3.14 -5.62
CA SER A 275 -37.04 -2.05 -6.04
C SER A 275 -37.80 -0.74 -5.87
N GLU A 276 -37.65 -0.10 -4.71
CA GLU A 276 -38.14 1.26 -4.50
C GLU A 276 -37.11 2.24 -5.08
N VAL A 277 -37.44 2.75 -6.28
CA VAL A 277 -36.77 3.87 -6.93
C VAL A 277 -37.14 5.13 -6.17
N VAL A 278 -36.26 5.59 -5.28
CA VAL A 278 -36.36 6.93 -4.68
C VAL A 278 -35.60 7.91 -5.57
N GLU A 279 -36.35 8.77 -6.26
CA GLU A 279 -35.83 9.91 -7.01
C GLU A 279 -35.10 10.90 -6.07
N PRO A 280 -33.89 11.37 -6.39
CA PRO A 280 -33.27 12.43 -5.63
C PRO A 280 -33.93 13.77 -6.00
N ILE A 281 -34.66 14.34 -5.04
CA ILE A 281 -35.13 15.73 -5.09
C ILE A 281 -33.90 16.63 -5.02
N ALA A 282 -33.55 17.24 -6.14
CA ALA A 282 -32.58 18.31 -6.22
C ALA A 282 -33.14 19.58 -5.57
N ALA A 283 -32.56 19.98 -4.44
CA ALA A 283 -32.74 21.32 -3.89
C ALA A 283 -31.43 22.11 -4.09
N PRO A 284 -31.46 23.28 -4.76
CA PRO A 284 -30.31 24.16 -4.86
C PRO A 284 -30.17 24.95 -3.55
N VAL A 285 -29.03 24.79 -2.85
CA VAL A 285 -28.65 25.66 -1.73
C VAL A 285 -27.71 26.73 -2.28
N GLU A 286 -28.16 27.98 -2.23
CA GLU A 286 -27.41 29.18 -2.57
C GLU A 286 -26.22 29.38 -1.61
N PRO A 287 -25.02 29.74 -2.09
CA PRO A 287 -23.94 30.16 -1.20
C PRO A 287 -24.15 31.61 -0.74
N ILE A 288 -24.36 31.78 0.56
CA ILE A 288 -24.30 33.09 1.21
C ILE A 288 -22.83 33.52 1.25
N ALA A 289 -22.52 34.54 0.46
CA ALA A 289 -21.28 35.30 0.54
C ALA A 289 -21.28 36.17 1.80
N ALA A 290 -20.21 36.10 2.59
CA ALA A 290 -19.83 37.19 3.49
C ALA A 290 -18.29 37.32 3.53
N PRO A 291 -17.74 38.51 3.28
CA PRO A 291 -16.31 38.79 3.34
C PRO A 291 -15.90 39.14 4.78
N VAL A 292 -14.78 38.60 5.26
CA VAL A 292 -14.13 39.09 6.48
C VAL A 292 -12.78 39.66 6.09
N GLU A 293 -12.66 40.96 6.33
CA GLU A 293 -11.49 41.80 6.09
C GLU A 293 -10.30 41.44 6.98
N PRO A 294 -9.06 41.74 6.55
CA PRO A 294 -7.85 41.49 7.31
C PRO A 294 -7.64 42.54 8.41
N ILE A 295 -7.42 42.08 9.64
CA ILE A 295 -6.94 42.93 10.74
C ILE A 295 -5.42 43.06 10.62
N ALA A 296 -4.99 44.32 10.61
CA ALA A 296 -3.62 44.78 10.52
C ALA A 296 -2.72 44.33 11.68
N ALA A 297 -1.42 44.21 11.38
CA ALA A 297 -0.28 44.38 12.30
C ALA A 297 -0.31 45.79 12.97
N PRO A 298 0.66 46.25 13.80
CA PRO A 298 1.91 45.66 14.31
C PRO A 298 2.19 45.92 15.82
N VAL A 299 3.08 45.17 16.47
CA VAL A 299 3.77 45.62 17.71
C VAL A 299 5.15 44.93 17.77
N GLU A 300 6.23 45.60 17.39
CA GLU A 300 7.13 46.40 18.26
C GLU A 300 7.96 45.54 19.24
N ALA A 301 9.23 45.34 18.86
CA ALA A 301 10.35 45.00 19.75
C ALA A 301 10.53 46.13 20.79
N PRO A 302 11.10 45.93 22.01
CA PRO A 302 12.46 45.39 22.17
C PRO A 302 12.74 44.62 23.48
N ALA A 303 13.81 43.83 23.52
CA ALA A 303 14.75 43.78 24.65
C ALA A 303 15.87 42.77 24.36
N ALA A 304 17.09 43.27 24.31
CA ALA A 304 18.29 42.45 24.31
C ALA A 304 18.42 41.69 25.65
N PRO A 305 18.65 40.37 25.64
CA PRO A 305 19.08 39.65 26.83
C PRO A 305 20.60 39.53 26.88
N VAL A 306 21.10 39.77 28.08
CA VAL A 306 22.49 39.74 28.53
C VAL A 306 23.14 38.38 28.26
N GLU A 307 24.34 38.41 27.64
CA GLU A 307 25.20 37.24 27.44
C GLU A 307 25.68 36.67 28.78
N ALA A 308 25.29 35.43 29.06
CA ALA A 308 25.98 34.56 30.01
C ALA A 308 26.82 33.54 29.21
N PRO A 309 28.03 33.17 29.66
CA PRO A 309 28.89 32.23 28.95
C PRO A 309 28.30 30.82 29.00
N VAL A 310 27.76 30.38 27.86
CA VAL A 310 27.23 29.03 27.64
C VAL A 310 28.40 28.06 27.41
N ALA A 311 28.44 27.00 28.22
CA ALA A 311 29.31 25.84 28.05
C ALA A 311 29.14 25.22 26.64
N PRO A 312 30.17 24.58 26.05
CA PRO A 312 30.11 24.10 24.67
C PRO A 312 28.98 23.06 24.50
N ALA A 313 27.87 23.51 23.91
CA ALA A 313 26.77 22.65 23.51
C ALA A 313 27.21 21.79 22.33
N LYS A 314 26.97 20.48 22.46
CA LYS A 314 27.17 19.46 21.42
C LYS A 314 26.33 19.87 20.20
N PRO A 315 26.89 19.89 18.97
CA PRO A 315 26.16 20.36 17.80
C PRO A 315 25.01 19.39 17.46
N GLU A 316 23.78 19.80 17.72
CA GLU A 316 22.58 19.15 17.17
C GLU A 316 22.45 19.56 15.70
N ARG A 317 22.95 18.71 14.81
CA ARG A 317 22.71 18.83 13.37
C ARG A 317 21.27 18.41 13.09
N SER A 318 20.44 19.34 12.62
CA SER A 318 19.17 19.00 11.97
C SER A 318 19.49 18.31 10.65
N ILE A 319 19.27 17.01 10.57
CA ILE A 319 19.46 16.23 9.34
C ILE A 319 18.15 16.31 8.55
N ASP A 320 18.23 16.66 7.26
CA ASP A 320 17.09 16.67 6.35
C ASP A 320 16.50 15.25 6.22
N GLU A 321 15.18 15.10 6.44
CA GLU A 321 14.47 13.80 6.39
C GLU A 321 14.68 13.06 5.06
N LYS A 322 14.93 13.80 3.98
CA LYS A 322 15.22 13.23 2.66
C LYS A 322 16.57 12.50 2.64
N GLU A 323 17.63 13.08 3.20
CA GLU A 323 18.95 12.43 3.30
C GLU A 323 18.90 11.20 4.20
N LEU A 324 18.12 11.27 5.30
CA LEU A 324 17.87 10.14 6.18
C LEU A 324 17.17 9.00 5.44
N SER A 325 16.11 9.30 4.67
CA SER A 325 15.35 8.29 3.92
C SER A 325 16.15 7.62 2.81
N GLU A 326 17.02 8.37 2.13
CA GLU A 326 17.89 7.87 1.07
C GLU A 326 19.01 6.98 1.63
N ALA A 327 19.61 7.40 2.75
CA ALA A 327 20.60 6.60 3.46
C ALA A 327 20.01 5.29 4.01
N ILE A 328 18.84 5.33 4.64
CA ILE A 328 18.14 4.12 5.12
C ILE A 328 17.84 3.19 3.94
N SER A 329 17.29 3.73 2.84
CA SER A 329 16.98 2.94 1.65
C SER A 329 18.21 2.25 1.08
N SER A 330 19.35 2.95 1.00
CA SER A 330 20.62 2.38 0.53
C SER A 330 21.12 1.25 1.44
N LEU A 331 20.97 1.37 2.76
CA LEU A 331 21.37 0.35 3.74
C LEU A 331 20.48 -0.89 3.66
N THR A 332 19.16 -0.70 3.55
CA THR A 332 18.21 -1.81 3.38
C THR A 332 18.40 -2.55 2.07
N LEU A 333 18.62 -1.83 0.95
CA LEU A 333 18.68 -2.42 -0.38
C LEU A 333 20.00 -3.13 -0.66
N VAL A 334 21.12 -2.57 -0.16
CA VAL A 334 22.47 -3.09 -0.46
C VAL A 334 22.91 -4.16 0.54
N ARG A 335 22.44 -4.09 1.79
CA ARG A 335 23.02 -4.90 2.89
C ARG A 335 22.03 -5.84 3.58
N GLY A 336 20.76 -5.89 3.16
CA GLY A 336 19.75 -6.76 3.77
C GLY A 336 19.49 -6.48 5.25
N VAL A 337 19.91 -5.31 5.74
CA VAL A 337 19.74 -4.89 7.13
C VAL A 337 18.28 -4.51 7.33
N ASN A 338 17.68 -4.98 8.43
CA ASN A 338 16.32 -4.59 8.80
C ASN A 338 16.23 -3.05 8.97
N GLU A 339 15.18 -2.44 8.43
CA GLU A 339 14.97 -0.99 8.41
C GLU A 339 15.05 -0.36 9.81
N ASP A 340 14.57 -1.07 10.85
CA ASP A 340 14.61 -0.60 12.24
C ASP A 340 16.04 -0.55 12.81
N ILE A 341 16.90 -1.50 12.38
CA ILE A 341 18.32 -1.52 12.75
C ILE A 341 19.06 -0.41 12.02
N ALA A 342 18.77 -0.20 10.73
CA ALA A 342 19.35 0.88 9.94
C ALA A 342 19.00 2.27 10.52
N LYS A 343 17.74 2.48 10.93
CA LYS A 343 17.29 3.70 11.62
C LYS A 343 18.01 3.91 12.94
N THR A 344 18.16 2.85 13.74
CA THR A 344 18.84 2.94 15.04
C THR A 344 20.33 3.26 14.88
N LEU A 345 21.02 2.62 13.94
CA LEU A 345 22.42 2.90 13.63
C LEU A 345 22.62 4.32 13.10
N TYR A 346 21.71 4.80 12.24
CA TYR A 346 21.80 6.16 11.70
C TYR A 346 21.57 7.22 12.79
N LEU A 347 20.53 7.06 13.61
CA LEU A 347 20.14 8.04 14.62
C LEU A 347 21.07 8.06 15.83
N LYS A 348 21.62 6.91 16.25
CA LYS A 348 22.45 6.81 17.47
C LYS A 348 23.94 6.80 17.22
N ALA A 349 24.41 6.13 16.16
CA ALA A 349 25.84 5.85 15.99
C ALA A 349 26.56 6.78 15.01
N ASN A 350 25.84 7.72 14.36
CA ASN A 350 26.39 8.69 13.41
C ASN A 350 27.24 7.99 12.33
N ILE A 351 26.63 7.60 11.21
CA ILE A 351 27.22 6.70 10.20
C ILE A 351 28.61 7.10 9.69
N THR A 352 28.96 8.38 9.70
CA THR A 352 30.34 8.83 9.39
C THR A 352 31.35 8.23 10.36
N THR A 353 30.98 8.10 11.64
CA THR A 353 31.76 7.41 12.67
C THR A 353 31.84 5.91 12.38
N ILE A 354 30.82 5.26 11.81
CA ILE A 354 30.91 3.83 11.43
C ILE A 354 31.79 3.62 10.19
N MET A 355 31.83 4.60 9.28
CA MET A 355 32.70 4.56 8.10
C MET A 355 34.15 4.98 8.41
N GLU A 356 34.38 5.83 9.42
CA GLU A 356 35.71 6.28 9.86
C GLU A 356 36.28 5.49 11.06
N LEU A 357 35.44 4.86 11.88
CA LEU A 357 35.86 3.83 12.84
C LEU A 357 36.20 2.58 12.04
N SER A 358 37.42 2.60 11.53
CA SER A 358 38.22 1.44 11.23
C SER A 358 38.05 0.38 12.32
N LEU A 359 37.09 -0.54 12.16
CA LEU A 359 37.06 -1.91 12.69
C LEU A 359 37.41 -2.11 14.18
N ALA A 360 37.44 -1.06 14.97
CA ALA A 360 37.99 -1.06 16.31
C ALA A 360 36.85 -1.31 17.29
N ASP A 361 36.70 -2.60 17.57
CA ASP A 361 35.93 -3.18 18.65
C ASP A 361 34.38 -3.13 18.49
N PRO A 362 33.77 -4.20 17.94
CA PRO A 362 32.31 -4.37 17.87
C PRO A 362 31.60 -4.19 19.23
N PHE A 363 32.30 -4.43 20.34
CA PHE A 363 31.75 -4.28 21.68
C PHE A 363 31.50 -2.81 22.06
N ALA A 364 32.37 -1.88 21.66
CA ALA A 364 32.17 -0.45 21.93
C ALA A 364 30.94 0.10 21.18
N ILE A 365 30.74 -0.36 19.94
CA ILE A 365 29.57 0.02 19.13
C ILE A 365 28.28 -0.56 19.73
N ALA A 366 28.32 -1.80 20.21
CA ALA A 366 27.19 -2.44 20.88
C ALA A 366 26.79 -1.71 22.17
N GLU A 367 27.76 -1.30 22.98
CA GLU A 367 27.54 -0.55 24.22
C GLU A 367 26.92 0.83 23.97
N ASP A 368 27.43 1.59 23.00
CA ASP A 368 26.92 2.93 22.67
C ASP A 368 25.52 2.91 22.01
N SER A 369 25.23 1.87 21.22
CA SER A 369 23.95 1.75 20.50
C SER A 369 22.85 1.05 21.31
N GLY A 370 23.22 0.34 22.38
CA GLY A 370 22.33 -0.51 23.16
C GLY A 370 21.88 -1.76 22.41
N LEU A 371 22.64 -2.18 21.39
CA LEU A 371 22.41 -3.41 20.62
C LEU A 371 23.16 -4.57 21.25
N ASP A 372 22.68 -5.80 21.05
CA ASP A 372 23.42 -6.96 21.50
C ASP A 372 24.70 -7.15 20.66
N ALA A 373 25.80 -7.53 21.32
CA ALA A 373 27.10 -7.66 20.69
C ALA A 373 27.13 -8.70 19.55
N SER A 374 26.22 -9.70 19.55
CA SER A 374 26.17 -10.71 18.50
C SER A 374 25.59 -10.13 17.19
N SER A 375 24.52 -9.35 17.28
CA SER A 375 23.93 -8.65 16.14
C SER A 375 24.91 -7.65 15.52
N VAL A 376 25.66 -6.93 16.35
CA VAL A 376 26.69 -5.99 15.86
C VAL A 376 27.84 -6.74 15.19
N SER A 377 28.29 -7.86 15.75
CA SER A 377 29.34 -8.70 15.16
C SER A 377 28.92 -9.30 13.82
N ASP A 378 27.67 -9.75 13.67
CA ASP A 378 27.15 -10.30 12.42
C ASP A 378 27.02 -9.22 11.33
N ILE A 379 26.60 -8.01 11.70
CA ILE A 379 26.52 -6.86 10.76
C ILE A 379 27.92 -6.44 10.30
N VAL A 380 28.89 -6.37 11.21
CA VAL A 380 30.28 -6.03 10.89
C VAL A 380 30.94 -7.13 10.04
N GLY A 381 30.68 -8.40 10.34
CA GLY A 381 31.16 -9.55 9.56
C GLY A 381 30.64 -9.53 8.12
N ASN A 382 29.32 -9.38 7.95
CA ASN A 382 28.71 -9.27 6.62
C ASN A 382 29.20 -8.03 5.85
N ALA A 383 29.47 -6.91 6.53
CA ALA A 383 30.03 -5.72 5.91
C ALA A 383 31.49 -5.91 5.45
N LYS A 384 32.31 -6.62 6.23
CA LYS A 384 33.69 -6.99 5.85
C LYS A 384 33.71 -7.89 4.62
N ASP A 385 32.89 -8.94 4.62
CA ASP A 385 32.77 -9.89 3.51
C ASP A 385 32.35 -9.20 2.20
N LEU A 386 31.39 -8.25 2.27
CA LEU A 386 30.92 -7.49 1.11
C LEU A 386 31.95 -6.48 0.58
N LEU A 387 32.81 -5.94 1.45
CA LEU A 387 33.84 -4.97 1.09
C LEU A 387 35.19 -5.62 0.77
N GLY A 388 35.32 -6.95 0.93
CA GLY A 388 36.54 -7.69 0.67
C GLY A 388 37.67 -7.36 1.64
N PHE A 389 37.33 -6.99 2.89
CA PHE A 389 38.30 -6.80 3.95
C PHE A 389 38.43 -8.11 4.75
N ASP A 390 39.59 -8.76 4.68
CA ASP A 390 39.97 -9.86 5.57
C ASP A 390 40.17 -9.37 7.03
#